data_AF-A0A6G3PE74-F1
#
_entry.id   AF-A0A6G3PE74-F1
#
_cell.length_a   1.000
_cell.length_b   1.000
_cell.length_c   1.000
_cell.angle_alpha   90.00
_cell.angle_beta   90.00
_cell.angle_gamma   90.00
#
_symmetry.space_group_name_H-M   'P 1'
#
loop_
_entity.id
_entity.type
_entity.pdbx_description
1 polymer ?
#
loop_
_entity_poly.entity_id
_entity_poly.type
_entity_poly.pdbx_seq_one_letter_code
_entity_poly.pdbx_strand_id
1 'polypeptide(L)'
;QDVYQAASDLAARAAHLAEGVASSRAVHRPQQGQLAARAGVNVTNEAYLVPRDHAARLHRELAALADGAPGVAIEVTGPWAPYSFATAVVAEGADGGGPR
;
A
#
# COMPACT_ATOMS: atom_id res chain seq x y z
N GLN A 1 -3.47 19.19 14.93
CA GLN A 1 -4.62 18.28 14.77
C GLN A 1 -5.16 18.29 13.34
N ASP A 2 -5.33 19.46 12.73
CA ASP A 2 -5.80 19.62 11.34
C ASP A 2 -5.01 18.76 10.31
N VAL A 3 -3.68 18.87 10.30
CA VAL A 3 -2.82 18.15 9.32
C VAL A 3 -2.90 16.63 9.45
N TYR A 4 -3.02 16.08 10.67
CA TYR A 4 -3.14 14.63 10.85
C TYR A 4 -4.49 14.13 10.31
N GLN A 5 -5.54 14.92 10.48
CA GLN A 5 -6.86 14.56 9.96
C GLN A 5 -6.91 14.71 8.45
N ALA A 6 -6.34 15.79 7.89
CA ALA A 6 -6.16 15.96 6.45
C ALA A 6 -5.35 14.79 5.85
N ALA A 7 -4.30 14.33 6.53
CA ALA A 7 -3.52 13.18 6.11
C ALA A 7 -4.31 11.87 6.15
N SER A 8 -5.15 11.68 7.17
CA SER A 8 -6.03 10.51 7.30
C SER A 8 -7.11 10.50 6.21
N ASP A 9 -7.69 11.65 5.91
CA ASP A 9 -8.69 11.81 4.85
C ASP A 9 -8.07 11.58 3.46
N LEU A 10 -6.86 12.10 3.23
CA LEU A 10 -6.13 11.89 1.98
C LEU A 10 -5.75 10.41 1.80
N ALA A 11 -5.32 9.75 2.88
CA ALA A 11 -5.03 8.32 2.88
C ALA A 11 -6.27 7.48 2.54
N ALA A 12 -7.44 7.83 3.08
CA ALA A 12 -8.70 7.15 2.75
C ALA A 12 -9.06 7.31 1.26
N ARG A 13 -8.86 8.51 0.69
CA ARG A 13 -9.09 8.75 -0.76
C ARG A 13 -8.11 7.98 -1.63
N ALA A 14 -6.83 7.94 -1.25
CA ALA A 14 -5.81 7.18 -1.94
C ALA A 14 -6.13 5.67 -1.93
N ALA A 15 -6.58 5.16 -0.78
CA ALA A 15 -7.00 3.78 -0.65
C ALA A 15 -8.19 3.45 -1.56
N HIS A 16 -9.19 4.34 -1.63
CA HIS A 16 -10.34 4.15 -2.49
C HIS A 16 -9.97 4.09 -3.99
N LEU A 17 -9.05 4.94 -4.45
CA LEU A 17 -8.52 4.89 -5.82
C LEU A 17 -7.82 3.56 -6.11
N ALA A 18 -6.99 3.09 -5.18
CA ALA A 18 -6.25 1.85 -5.34
C ALA A 18 -7.16 0.62 -5.31
N GLU A 19 -8.15 0.57 -4.40
CA GLU A 19 -9.14 -0.51 -4.31
C GLU A 19 -9.98 -0.66 -5.57
N GLY A 20 -10.21 0.41 -6.32
CA GLY A 20 -10.95 0.37 -7.58
C GLY A 20 -10.24 -0.41 -8.70
N VAL A 21 -8.94 -0.69 -8.58
CA VAL A 21 -8.13 -1.37 -9.60
C VAL A 21 -7.27 -2.52 -9.07
N ALA A 22 -7.09 -2.62 -7.75
CA ALA A 22 -6.25 -3.63 -7.14
C ALA A 22 -6.93 -5.01 -7.10
N SER A 23 -6.17 -6.06 -7.36
CA SER A 23 -6.61 -7.44 -7.14
C SER A 23 -6.39 -7.91 -5.70
N SER A 24 -5.50 -7.24 -4.95
CA SER A 24 -5.24 -7.53 -3.54
C SER A 24 -4.68 -6.32 -2.81
N ARG A 25 -4.89 -6.26 -1.49
CA ARG A 25 -4.42 -5.20 -0.58
C ARG A 25 -3.75 -5.82 0.64
N ALA A 26 -2.61 -5.28 1.05
CA ALA A 26 -1.93 -5.62 2.29
C ALA A 26 -1.66 -4.36 3.10
N VAL A 27 -2.11 -4.33 4.36
CA VAL A 27 -1.93 -3.20 5.28
C VAL A 27 -0.82 -3.52 6.26
N HIS A 28 0.19 -2.67 6.34
CA HIS A 28 1.33 -2.81 7.23
C HIS A 28 1.24 -1.82 8.39
N ARG A 29 2.03 -2.06 9.44
CA ARG A 29 2.19 -1.04 10.49
C ARG A 29 2.80 0.23 9.89
N PRO A 30 2.30 1.42 10.26
CA PRO A 30 2.95 2.67 9.88
C PRO A 30 4.42 2.67 10.32
N GLN A 31 5.32 3.03 9.42
CA GLN A 31 6.75 3.05 9.73
C GLN A 31 7.07 4.28 10.60
N GLN A 32 7.81 4.07 11.69
CA GLN A 32 8.22 5.13 12.62
C GLN A 32 9.75 5.13 12.79
N GLY A 33 10.33 6.29 13.10
CA GLY A 33 11.76 6.44 13.42
C GLY A 33 12.64 6.93 12.27
N GLN A 34 13.97 6.99 12.50
CA GLN A 34 14.99 7.54 11.58
C GLN A 34 15.05 6.88 10.19
N LEU A 35 14.34 5.76 9.99
CA LEU A 35 14.19 5.07 8.71
C LEU A 35 13.17 5.75 7.76
N ALA A 36 12.34 6.66 8.26
CA ALA A 36 11.57 7.53 7.39
C ALA A 36 12.55 8.53 6.75
N ALA A 37 12.86 8.33 5.46
CA ALA A 37 13.78 9.19 4.69
C ALA A 37 13.35 10.67 4.63
N ARG A 38 12.15 11.00 5.13
CA ARG A 38 11.64 12.36 5.30
C ARG A 38 11.21 12.61 6.75
N ALA A 39 11.45 13.83 7.22
CA ALA A 39 10.81 14.34 8.43
C ALA A 39 9.27 14.33 8.24
N GLY A 40 8.57 13.59 9.11
CA GLY A 40 7.11 13.45 9.04
C GLY A 40 6.58 12.28 9.87
N VAL A 41 5.26 12.19 9.98
CA VAL A 41 4.57 11.06 10.62
C VAL A 41 3.94 10.22 9.52
N ASN A 42 4.33 8.96 9.41
CA ASN A 42 3.64 8.02 8.52
C ASN A 42 2.28 7.66 9.14
N VAL A 43 1.20 7.99 8.42
CA VAL A 43 -0.18 7.73 8.88
C VAL A 43 -0.67 6.36 8.40
N THR A 44 -0.27 5.95 7.20
CA THR A 44 -0.55 4.61 6.66
C THR A 44 0.63 4.08 5.83
N ASN A 45 0.75 2.76 5.76
CA ASN A 45 1.73 2.03 4.97
C ASN A 45 1.05 0.80 4.37
N GLU A 46 0.73 0.85 3.08
CA GLU A 46 -0.09 -0.15 2.41
C GLU A 46 0.53 -0.55 1.08
N ALA A 47 0.28 -1.80 0.68
CA ALA A 47 0.66 -2.34 -0.61
C ALA A 47 -0.58 -2.81 -1.37
N TYR A 48 -0.59 -2.55 -2.68
CA TYR A 48 -1.66 -2.96 -3.59
C TYR A 48 -1.08 -3.79 -4.73
N LEU A 49 -1.67 -4.96 -4.98
CA LEU A 49 -1.38 -5.75 -6.16
C LEU A 49 -2.27 -5.24 -7.28
N VAL A 50 -1.68 -4.59 -8.28
CA VAL A 50 -2.42 -3.90 -9.35
C VAL A 50 -2.05 -4.53 -10.69
N PRO A 51 -3.02 -4.86 -11.57
CA PRO A 51 -2.73 -5.28 -12.94
C PRO A 51 -1.86 -4.24 -13.64
N ARG A 52 -0.86 -4.70 -14.41
CA ARG A 52 0.17 -3.85 -15.01
C ARG A 52 -0.41 -2.70 -15.83
N ASP A 53 -1.50 -2.94 -16.54
CA ASP A 53 -2.17 -1.96 -17.40
C ASP A 53 -2.82 -0.80 -16.61
N HIS A 54 -3.09 -1.00 -15.31
CA HIS A 54 -3.65 0.02 -14.44
C HIS A 54 -2.61 0.75 -13.59
N ALA A 55 -1.41 0.18 -13.43
CA ALA A 55 -0.38 0.72 -12.52
C ALA A 55 0.03 2.17 -12.86
N ALA A 56 0.30 2.46 -14.14
CA ALA A 56 0.69 3.80 -14.57
C ALA A 56 -0.41 4.85 -14.39
N ARG A 57 -1.68 4.45 -14.55
CA ARG A 57 -2.83 5.33 -14.31
C ARG A 57 -2.98 5.62 -12.81
N LEU A 58 -2.93 4.59 -11.98
CA LEU A 58 -3.04 4.74 -10.53
C LEU A 58 -1.94 5.65 -9.96
N HIS A 59 -0.69 5.50 -10.41
CA HIS A 59 0.41 6.39 -10.01
C HIS A 59 0.10 7.86 -10.31
N ARG A 60 -0.47 8.18 -11.47
CA ARG A 60 -0.84 9.56 -11.83
C ARG A 60 -1.98 10.09 -10.98
N GLU A 61 -2.99 9.27 -10.71
CA GLU A 61 -4.13 9.68 -9.87
C GLU A 61 -3.71 9.92 -8.42
N LEU A 62 -2.80 9.09 -7.87
CA LEU A 62 -2.22 9.28 -6.55
C LEU A 62 -1.33 10.53 -6.46
N ALA A 63 -0.53 10.80 -7.51
CA ALA A 63 0.28 12.03 -7.56
C ALA A 63 -0.61 13.28 -7.60
N ALA A 64 -1.64 13.30 -8.45
CA ALA A 64 -2.58 14.42 -8.54
C ALA A 64 -3.36 14.63 -7.23
N LEU A 65 -3.67 13.55 -6.52
CA LEU A 65 -4.30 13.63 -5.20
C LEU A 65 -3.38 14.30 -4.16
N ALA A 66 -2.06 14.03 -4.21
CA ALA A 66 -1.08 14.59 -3.29
C ALA A 66 -0.83 16.10 -3.51
N ASP A 67 -0.86 16.57 -4.76
CA ASP A 67 -0.58 17.97 -5.11
C ASP A 67 -1.56 18.98 -4.48
N GLY A 68 -2.75 18.52 -4.06
CA GLY A 68 -3.80 19.36 -3.48
C GLY A 68 -3.75 19.56 -1.96
N ALA A 69 -2.78 18.97 -1.24
CA ALA A 69 -2.80 18.91 0.21
C ALA A 69 -1.50 19.43 0.87
N PRO A 70 -1.40 20.75 1.15
CA PRO A 70 -0.23 21.32 1.83
C PRO A 70 0.06 20.62 3.17
N GLY A 71 1.31 20.19 3.38
CA GLY A 71 1.73 19.53 4.62
C GLY A 71 1.43 18.03 4.69
N VAL A 72 0.84 17.44 3.64
CA VAL A 72 0.63 15.99 3.49
C VAL A 72 1.38 15.51 2.25
N ALA A 73 1.95 14.30 2.31
CA ALA A 73 2.61 13.68 1.17
C ALA A 73 2.14 12.25 0.99
N ILE A 74 2.00 11.82 -0.27
CA ILE A 74 1.83 10.42 -0.64
C ILE A 74 3.12 9.97 -1.31
N GLU A 75 3.73 8.91 -0.79
CA GLU A 75 4.88 8.27 -1.41
C GLU A 75 4.43 6.94 -2.03
N VAL A 76 4.63 6.81 -3.33
CA VAL A 76 4.34 5.59 -4.07
C VAL A 76 5.66 4.96 -4.48
N THR A 77 5.91 3.75 -3.99
CA THR A 77 7.12 2.98 -4.30
C THR A 77 6.76 1.77 -5.17
N GLY A 78 7.60 1.49 -6.17
CA GLY A 78 7.41 0.38 -7.11
C GLY A 78 7.34 0.79 -8.58
N PRO A 79 7.03 -0.17 -9.48
CA PRO A 79 6.65 -1.55 -9.19
C PRO A 79 7.79 -2.39 -8.63
N TRP A 80 7.48 -3.30 -7.70
CA TRP A 80 8.41 -4.25 -7.08
C TRP A 80 7.84 -5.68 -7.15
N ALA A 81 8.67 -6.71 -6.97
CA ALA A 81 8.22 -8.11 -6.96
C ALA A 81 7.28 -8.37 -5.77
N PRO A 82 6.11 -9.04 -5.91
CA PRO A 82 4.96 -8.93 -4.99
C PRO A 82 5.13 -9.64 -3.62
N TYR A 83 6.21 -9.36 -2.89
CA TYR A 83 6.56 -10.00 -1.61
C TYR A 83 5.47 -9.86 -0.54
N SER A 84 4.75 -8.71 -0.50
CA SER A 84 3.63 -8.51 0.43
C SER A 84 2.45 -9.44 0.19
N PHE A 85 2.40 -10.14 -0.95
CA PHE A 85 1.31 -11.03 -1.35
C PHE A 85 1.74 -12.50 -1.43
N ALA A 86 3.03 -12.78 -1.20
CA ALA A 86 3.60 -14.11 -1.36
C ALA A 86 3.35 -15.05 -0.16
N THR A 87 2.66 -14.59 0.89
CA THR A 87 2.48 -15.34 2.15
C THR A 87 1.39 -16.42 2.12
N ALA A 88 0.59 -16.53 1.04
CA ALA A 88 -0.54 -17.45 0.96
C ALA A 88 -0.25 -18.83 0.32
N VAL A 89 0.98 -19.14 -0.12
CA VAL A 89 1.28 -20.38 -0.89
C VAL A 89 1.94 -21.49 -0.05
N VAL A 90 2.05 -21.33 1.28
CA VAL A 90 2.61 -22.38 2.17
C VAL A 90 1.58 -22.93 3.15
N ALA A 91 0.39 -23.26 2.67
CA ALA A 91 -0.54 -24.11 3.40
C ALA A 91 -1.43 -24.87 2.42
N GLU A 92 -0.87 -25.85 1.71
CA GLU A 92 -1.53 -27.12 1.36
C GLU A 92 -0.58 -28.01 0.56
N GLY A 93 -0.20 -29.16 1.16
CA GLY A 93 0.62 -30.17 0.49
C GLY A 93 1.53 -31.03 1.38
N ALA A 94 1.15 -31.34 2.63
CA ALA A 94 1.75 -32.47 3.34
C ALA A 94 0.81 -33.02 4.42
N ASP A 95 -0.42 -33.38 4.02
CA ASP A 95 -1.10 -34.47 4.72
C ASP A 95 -1.79 -35.36 3.69
N GLY A 96 -1.43 -36.64 3.65
CA GLY A 96 -1.87 -37.54 2.58
C GLY A 96 -1.13 -38.87 2.38
N GLY A 97 -0.75 -39.58 3.46
CA GLY A 97 -0.94 -41.03 3.55
C GLY A 97 0.14 -42.02 3.07
N GLY A 98 0.44 -43.02 3.92
CA GLY A 98 0.90 -44.36 3.49
C GLY A 98 1.76 -45.11 4.51
N PRO A 99 1.43 -46.35 4.91
CA PRO A 99 1.82 -46.95 6.20
C PRO A 99 3.20 -47.63 6.18
N ARG A 100 3.76 -47.81 7.38
CA ARG A 100 4.49 -49.00 7.82
C ARG A 100 4.82 -48.93 9.30
#